data_AF-A0A8J7QHU9-F1
#
_entry.id   AF-A0A8J7QHU9-F1
#
_cell.length_a   1.000
_cell.length_b   1.000
_cell.length_c   1.000
_cell.angle_alpha   90.00
_cell.angle_beta   90.00
_cell.angle_gamma   90.00
#
_symmetry.space_group_name_H-M   'P 1'
#
loop_
_entity.id
_entity.type
_entity.pdbx_description
1 polymer ?
#
loop_
_entity_poly.entity_id
_entity_poly.type
_entity_poly.pdbx_seq_one_letter_code
_entity_poly.pdbx_strand_id
1 'polypeptide(L)'
;MREELMRNGAPNLARCIQCGTCTAGCTVYELDQSYNPRKLIQTILVGEAKVDLEKAWLCSTCGICTERCPKGVWPMNVMLSARGLMVQGSKGVPKERIRSLYSIFESGFAYPRRKGLELKRSSLGLPDLSL
;
A
#
# COMPACT_ATOMS: atom_id res chain seq x y z
N MET A 1 14.96 3.46 -10.14
CA MET A 1 13.53 3.43 -9.73
C MET A 1 12.65 2.53 -10.61
N ARG A 2 12.39 2.85 -11.90
CA ARG A 2 11.49 2.02 -12.75
C ARG A 2 11.87 0.53 -12.77
N GLU A 3 13.13 0.23 -13.05
CA GLU A 3 13.66 -1.15 -13.05
C GLU A 3 13.52 -1.82 -11.69
N GLU A 4 13.75 -1.06 -10.63
CA GLU A 4 13.70 -1.55 -9.25
C GLU A 4 12.27 -1.91 -8.84
N LEU A 5 11.28 -1.09 -9.21
CA LEU A 5 9.87 -1.42 -9.02
C LEU A 5 9.48 -2.69 -9.79
N MET A 6 9.98 -2.86 -11.02
CA MET A 6 9.74 -4.07 -11.81
C MET A 6 10.37 -5.31 -11.16
N ARG A 7 11.57 -5.19 -10.58
CA ARG A 7 12.21 -6.27 -9.79
C ARG A 7 11.45 -6.58 -8.51
N ASN A 8 10.87 -5.57 -7.86
CA ASN A 8 10.23 -5.70 -6.54
C ASN A 8 8.72 -5.99 -6.61
N GLY A 9 8.28 -6.75 -7.61
CA GLY A 9 6.92 -7.29 -7.65
C GLY A 9 5.91 -6.53 -8.50
N ALA A 10 6.32 -5.53 -9.30
CA ALA A 10 5.49 -4.91 -10.35
C ALA A 10 5.94 -5.33 -11.78
N PRO A 11 5.91 -6.64 -12.11
CA PRO A 11 6.24 -7.09 -13.45
C PRO A 11 5.29 -6.44 -14.45
N ASN A 12 5.76 -6.21 -15.68
CA ASN A 12 4.99 -5.61 -16.77
C ASN A 12 4.65 -4.11 -16.65
N LEU A 13 5.20 -3.35 -15.69
CA LEU A 13 4.99 -1.89 -15.59
C LEU A 13 5.20 -1.16 -16.94
N ALA A 14 6.20 -1.60 -17.72
CA ALA A 14 6.51 -1.06 -19.05
C ALA A 14 5.36 -1.15 -20.08
N ARG A 15 4.35 -2.00 -19.86
CA ARG A 15 3.22 -2.21 -20.78
C ARG A 15 2.10 -1.17 -20.59
N CYS A 16 2.23 -0.25 -19.64
CA CYS A 16 1.21 0.76 -19.38
C CYS A 16 1.02 1.69 -20.58
N ILE A 17 -0.22 1.77 -21.08
CA ILE A 17 -0.62 2.66 -22.18
C ILE A 17 -1.37 3.91 -21.69
N GLN A 18 -1.37 4.19 -20.39
CA GLN A 18 -2.03 5.36 -19.80
C GLN A 18 -3.56 5.46 -20.03
N CYS A 19 -4.26 4.35 -20.23
CA CYS A 19 -5.71 4.32 -20.49
C CYS A 19 -6.60 4.83 -19.33
N GLY A 20 -6.13 4.80 -18.08
CA GLY A 20 -6.86 5.35 -16.93
C GLY A 20 -7.90 4.45 -16.26
N THR A 21 -8.06 3.19 -16.70
CA THR A 21 -8.94 2.20 -16.03
C THR A 21 -8.64 2.08 -14.53
N CYS A 22 -7.36 2.18 -14.14
CA CYS A 22 -6.95 2.13 -12.74
C CYS A 22 -7.45 3.32 -11.92
N THR A 23 -7.52 4.52 -12.50
CA THR A 23 -8.04 5.72 -11.82
C THR A 23 -9.56 5.68 -11.75
N ALA A 24 -10.23 5.28 -12.85
CA ALA A 24 -11.69 5.19 -12.91
C ALA A 24 -12.28 4.19 -11.90
N GLY A 25 -11.57 3.10 -11.59
CA GLY A 25 -12.00 2.12 -10.60
C GLY A 25 -11.44 2.34 -9.19
N CYS A 26 -10.75 3.46 -8.92
CA CYS A 26 -10.06 3.66 -7.66
C CYS A 26 -10.99 4.30 -6.62
N THR A 27 -11.29 3.56 -5.55
CA THR A 27 -12.09 4.05 -4.42
C THR A 27 -11.42 5.20 -3.66
N VAL A 28 -10.08 5.30 -3.71
CA VAL A 28 -9.34 6.38 -3.06
C VAL A 28 -9.42 7.66 -3.90
N TYR A 29 -9.28 7.56 -5.22
CA TYR A 29 -9.42 8.72 -6.11
C TYR A 29 -10.83 9.32 -6.07
N GLU A 30 -11.85 8.47 -5.91
CA GLU A 30 -13.24 8.89 -5.73
C GLU A 30 -13.42 9.79 -4.50
N LEU A 31 -12.71 9.50 -3.41
CA LEU A 31 -12.76 10.27 -2.16
C LEU A 31 -11.76 11.43 -2.11
N ASP A 32 -10.59 11.24 -2.70
CA ASP A 32 -9.48 12.20 -2.71
C ASP A 32 -8.81 12.20 -4.09
N GLN A 33 -9.18 13.20 -4.90
CA GLN A 33 -8.66 13.38 -6.26
C GLN A 33 -7.17 13.74 -6.28
N SER A 34 -6.56 14.06 -5.14
CA SER A 34 -5.11 14.23 -5.03
C SER A 34 -4.35 12.91 -5.29
N TYR A 35 -5.00 11.76 -5.08
CA TYR A 35 -4.44 10.43 -5.34
C TYR A 35 -4.83 9.88 -6.70
N ASN A 36 -3.97 10.04 -7.71
CA ASN A 36 -4.20 9.50 -9.04
C ASN A 36 -3.20 8.38 -9.40
N PRO A 37 -3.61 7.09 -9.39
CA PRO A 37 -2.70 5.98 -9.63
C PRO A 37 -2.14 5.96 -11.06
N ARG A 38 -2.93 6.39 -12.07
CA ARG A 38 -2.44 6.54 -13.45
C ARG A 38 -1.31 7.58 -13.51
N LYS A 39 -1.51 8.74 -12.88
CA LYS A 39 -0.51 9.82 -12.90
C LYS A 39 0.77 9.39 -12.20
N LEU A 40 0.69 8.70 -11.06
CA LEU A 40 1.88 8.19 -10.38
C LEU A 40 2.65 7.18 -11.24
N ILE A 41 1.95 6.27 -11.92
CA ILE A 41 2.58 5.35 -12.88
C ILE A 41 3.23 6.11 -14.04
N GLN A 42 2.59 7.17 -14.55
CA GLN A 42 3.15 8.01 -15.61
C GLN A 42 4.48 8.63 -15.19
N THR A 43 4.51 9.29 -14.03
CA THR A 43 5.71 9.99 -13.56
C THR A 43 6.86 9.02 -13.27
N ILE A 44 6.55 7.81 -12.77
CA ILE A 44 7.51 6.71 -12.62
C ILE A 44 8.10 6.26 -13.96
N LEU A 45 7.26 6.10 -15.00
CA LEU A 45 7.69 5.61 -16.31
C LEU A 45 8.53 6.63 -17.08
N VAL A 46 8.16 7.91 -16.99
CA VAL A 46 8.88 9.02 -17.62
C VAL A 46 10.18 9.34 -16.86
N GLY A 47 10.27 8.94 -15.58
CA GLY A 47 11.44 9.23 -14.75
C GLY A 47 11.51 10.69 -14.32
N GLU A 48 10.36 11.32 -14.07
CA GLU A 48 10.32 12.71 -13.57
C GLU A 48 11.14 12.85 -12.27
N ALA A 49 11.91 13.95 -12.16
CA ALA A 49 12.84 14.15 -11.05
C ALA A 49 12.18 14.22 -9.66
N LYS A 50 10.88 14.53 -9.59
CA LYS A 50 10.13 14.69 -8.34
C LYS A 50 8.82 13.89 -8.36
N VAL A 51 8.95 12.56 -8.30
CA VAL A 51 7.80 11.69 -8.06
C VAL A 51 7.42 11.74 -6.58
N ASP A 52 6.18 12.14 -6.30
CA ASP A 52 5.60 12.05 -4.96
C ASP A 52 5.19 10.61 -4.64
N LEU A 53 6.17 9.80 -4.24
CA LEU A 53 5.96 8.40 -3.88
C LEU A 53 5.17 8.23 -2.58
N GLU A 54 5.07 9.25 -1.73
CA GLU A 54 4.33 9.16 -0.46
C GLU A 54 2.85 8.89 -0.71
N LYS A 55 2.31 9.37 -1.83
CA LYS A 55 0.95 9.03 -2.30
C LYS A 55 0.72 7.54 -2.48
N ALA A 56 1.76 6.72 -2.64
CA ALA A 56 1.62 5.26 -2.65
C ALA A 56 1.01 4.72 -1.35
N TRP A 57 1.17 5.41 -0.20
CA TRP A 57 0.55 5.03 1.07
C TRP A 57 -0.97 5.21 1.11
N LEU A 58 -1.53 6.07 0.24
CA LEU A 58 -2.98 6.26 0.15
C LEU A 58 -3.68 5.05 -0.51
N CYS A 59 -2.97 4.23 -1.29
CA CYS A 59 -3.54 3.04 -1.92
C CYS A 59 -4.17 2.08 -0.89
N SER A 60 -5.45 1.78 -1.01
CA SER A 60 -6.15 0.83 -0.13
C SER A 60 -5.79 -0.64 -0.37
N THR A 61 -4.98 -0.93 -1.40
CA THR A 61 -4.60 -2.30 -1.80
C THR A 61 -5.80 -3.19 -2.15
N CYS A 62 -6.90 -2.62 -2.67
CA CYS A 62 -8.11 -3.36 -3.00
C CYS A 62 -8.02 -4.22 -4.28
N GLY A 63 -6.99 -4.04 -5.11
CA GLY A 63 -6.73 -4.88 -6.30
C GLY A 63 -7.57 -4.58 -7.56
N ILE A 64 -8.63 -3.77 -7.50
CA ILE A 64 -9.51 -3.48 -8.65
C ILE A 64 -8.73 -3.05 -9.90
N CYS A 65 -7.72 -2.20 -9.72
CA CYS A 65 -6.89 -1.69 -10.81
C CYS A 65 -5.98 -2.75 -11.46
N THR A 66 -5.59 -3.77 -10.70
CA THR A 66 -4.83 -4.93 -11.22
C THR A 66 -5.74 -5.81 -12.06
N GLU A 67 -6.93 -6.15 -11.55
CA GLU A 67 -7.89 -7.01 -12.25
C GLU A 67 -8.39 -6.42 -13.56
N ARG A 68 -8.64 -5.11 -13.59
CA ARG A 68 -9.23 -4.45 -14.76
C ARG A 68 -8.22 -3.95 -15.78
N CYS A 69 -6.91 -4.12 -15.56
CA CYS A 69 -5.92 -3.55 -16.46
C CYS A 69 -5.93 -4.25 -17.83
N PRO A 70 -6.24 -3.57 -18.94
CA PRO A 70 -6.31 -4.20 -20.27
C PRO A 70 -4.93 -4.62 -20.82
N LYS A 71 -3.85 -4.17 -20.19
CA LYS A 71 -2.47 -4.51 -20.58
C LYS A 71 -1.77 -5.45 -19.60
N GLY A 72 -2.48 -5.93 -18.57
CA GLY A 72 -1.90 -6.81 -17.54
C GLY A 72 -0.78 -6.14 -16.73
N VAL A 73 -0.83 -4.82 -16.58
CA VAL A 73 -0.01 -4.11 -15.58
C VAL A 73 -0.65 -4.36 -14.22
N TRP A 74 0.15 -4.38 -13.16
CA TRP A 74 -0.33 -4.51 -11.78
C TRP A 74 -0.16 -3.21 -10.99
N PRO A 75 -1.02 -2.19 -11.18
CA PRO A 75 -0.91 -0.91 -10.50
C PRO A 75 -0.83 -1.02 -8.97
N MET A 76 -1.57 -1.94 -8.35
CA MET A 76 -1.49 -2.16 -6.90
C MET A 76 -0.06 -2.53 -6.49
N ASN A 77 0.57 -3.44 -7.22
CA ASN A 77 1.93 -3.85 -6.94
C ASN A 77 2.92 -2.72 -7.15
N VAL A 78 2.73 -1.84 -8.13
CA VAL A 78 3.55 -0.62 -8.28
C VAL A 78 3.52 0.21 -6.99
N MET A 79 2.34 0.38 -6.38
CA MET A 79 2.19 1.10 -5.11
C MET A 79 2.91 0.37 -3.96
N LEU A 80 2.77 -0.96 -3.88
CA LEU A 80 3.44 -1.77 -2.86
C LEU A 80 4.97 -1.73 -3.00
N SER A 81 5.48 -1.87 -4.22
CA SER A 81 6.91 -1.76 -4.51
C SER A 81 7.43 -0.36 -4.18
N ALA A 82 6.67 0.71 -4.47
CA ALA A 82 7.02 2.08 -4.10
C ALA A 82 7.11 2.27 -2.58
N ARG A 83 6.19 1.66 -1.81
CA ARG A 83 6.29 1.61 -0.34
C ARG A 83 7.55 0.88 0.11
N GLY A 84 7.88 -0.23 -0.53
CA GLY A 84 9.10 -0.99 -0.27
C GLY A 84 10.36 -0.15 -0.43
N LEU A 85 10.46 0.63 -1.52
CA LEU A 85 11.59 1.55 -1.74
C LEU A 85 11.69 2.63 -0.65
N MET A 86 10.55 3.20 -0.23
CA MET A 86 10.51 4.18 0.86
C MET A 86 10.96 3.59 2.21
N VAL A 87 10.57 2.33 2.48
CA VAL A 87 11.03 1.59 3.66
C VAL A 87 12.53 1.34 3.60
N GLN A 88 13.06 0.87 2.46
CA GLN A 88 14.50 0.64 2.27
C GLN A 88 15.31 1.93 2.43
N GLY A 89 14.80 3.05 1.92
CA GLY A 89 15.42 4.37 2.06
C GLY A 89 15.16 5.07 3.38
N SER A 90 14.40 4.47 4.31
CA SER A 90 13.99 5.07 5.59
C SER A 90 13.38 6.47 5.46
N LYS A 91 12.63 6.72 4.37
CA LYS A 91 12.08 8.04 4.04
C LYS A 91 10.64 7.92 3.57
N GLY A 92 9.76 8.81 4.06
CA GLY A 92 8.36 8.85 3.64
C GLY A 92 7.52 7.68 4.16
N VAL A 93 7.95 7.02 5.26
CA VAL A 93 7.18 5.95 5.91
C VAL A 93 6.28 6.56 7.01
N PRO A 94 4.96 6.36 6.98
CA PRO A 94 4.08 6.86 8.03
C PRO A 94 4.43 6.30 9.41
N LYS A 95 4.43 7.14 10.45
CA LYS A 95 4.81 6.78 11.82
C LYS A 95 3.95 5.65 12.38
N GLU A 96 2.69 5.61 11.99
CA GLU A 96 1.68 4.65 12.39
C GLU A 96 2.01 3.25 11.84
N ARG A 97 2.60 3.17 10.65
CA ARG A 97 3.08 1.91 10.06
C ARG A 97 4.28 1.40 10.84
N ILE A 98 5.22 2.29 11.16
CA ILE A 98 6.39 1.96 11.98
C ILE A 98 5.94 1.45 13.36
N ARG A 99 5.01 2.15 14.01
CA ARG A 99 4.45 1.75 15.31
C ARG A 99 3.80 0.37 15.26
N SER A 100 3.02 0.09 14.22
CA SER A 100 2.38 -1.23 14.07
C SER A 100 3.41 -2.34 13.88
N LEU A 101 4.50 -2.09 13.14
CA LEU A 101 5.59 -3.06 12.98
C LEU A 101 6.31 -3.33 14.30
N TYR A 102 6.62 -2.29 15.10
CA TYR A 102 7.19 -2.49 16.44
C TYR A 102 6.25 -3.29 17.36
N SER A 103 4.94 -3.01 17.32
CA SER A 103 3.95 -3.78 18.09
C SER A 103 3.95 -5.27 17.70
N ILE A 104 4.07 -5.59 16.41
CA ILE A 104 4.17 -6.98 15.94
C ILE A 104 5.46 -7.61 16.44
N PHE A 105 6.57 -6.89 16.35
CA PHE A 105 7.86 -7.38 16.83
C PHE A 105 7.87 -7.68 18.33
N GLU A 106 7.28 -6.79 19.14
CA GLU A 106 7.25 -6.95 20.60
C GLU A 106 6.21 -7.96 21.09
N SER A 107 5.04 -8.03 20.44
CA SER A 107 3.88 -8.74 20.98
C SER A 107 3.24 -9.77 20.05
N GLY A 108 3.66 -9.83 18.79
CA GLY A 108 3.01 -10.62 17.75
C GLY A 108 1.74 -9.99 17.15
N PHE A 109 1.27 -8.84 17.67
CA PHE A 109 0.05 -8.18 17.22
C PHE A 109 0.29 -6.80 16.61
N ALA A 110 -0.38 -6.50 15.50
CA ALA A 110 -0.36 -5.17 14.87
C ALA A 110 -0.93 -4.06 15.78
N TYR A 111 -1.86 -4.44 16.64
CA TYR A 111 -2.43 -3.61 17.69
C TYR A 111 -2.32 -4.38 19.00
N PRO A 112 -1.65 -3.83 20.03
CA PRO A 112 -1.39 -4.56 21.25
C PRO A 112 -2.70 -4.85 21.98
N ARG A 113 -2.78 -6.02 22.63
CA ARG A 113 -3.93 -6.39 23.47
C ARG A 113 -4.01 -5.43 24.64
N ARG A 114 -5.14 -4.73 24.74
CA ARG A 114 -5.43 -3.82 25.85
C ARG A 114 -6.21 -4.58 26.91
N LYS A 115 -5.96 -4.29 28.19
CA LYS A 115 -6.70 -4.86 29.32
C LYS A 115 -8.23 -4.78 29.16
N GLY A 116 -8.74 -3.70 28.56
CA GLY A 116 -10.18 -3.56 28.29
C GLY A 116 -10.74 -4.61 27.32
N LEU A 117 -9.97 -5.05 26.33
CA LEU A 117 -10.37 -6.12 25.42
C LEU A 117 -10.46 -7.45 26.17
N GLU A 118 -9.49 -7.75 27.03
CA GLU A 118 -9.45 -8.98 27.83
C GLU A 118 -10.63 -9.05 28.78
N LEU A 119 -10.91 -7.97 29.52
CA LEU A 119 -12.09 -7.87 30.39
C LEU A 119 -13.39 -8.09 29.61
N LYS A 120 -13.50 -7.50 28.40
CA LYS A 120 -14.69 -7.69 27.56
C LYS A 120 -14.83 -9.15 27.11
N ARG A 121 -13.73 -9.82 26.74
CA ARG A 121 -13.74 -11.24 26.37
C ARG A 121 -14.19 -12.13 27.53
N SER A 122 -13.66 -11.92 28.74
CA SER A 122 -14.06 -12.66 29.94
C SER A 122 -15.55 -12.48 30.24
N SER A 123 -16.08 -11.25 30.14
CA SER A 123 -17.52 -11.00 30.34
C SER A 123 -18.42 -11.71 29.32
N LEU A 124 -17.86 -12.12 28.18
CA LEU A 124 -18.56 -12.86 27.12
C LEU A 124 -18.32 -14.37 27.20
N GLY A 125 -17.59 -14.87 28.21
CA GLY A 125 -17.23 -16.28 28.34
C GLY A 125 -16.30 -16.79 27.23
N LEU A 126 -15.57 -15.90 26.56
CA LEU A 126 -14.68 -16.28 25.48
C LEU A 126 -13.34 -16.83 26.02
N PRO A 127 -12.69 -17.77 25.30
CA PRO A 127 -11.41 -18.33 25.71
C PRO A 127 -10.30 -17.28 25.86
N ASP A 128 -9.34 -17.55 26.72
CA ASP A 128 -8.10 -16.78 26.79
C ASP A 128 -7.29 -16.95 25.50
N LEU A 129 -6.67 -15.86 25.06
CA LEU A 129 -5.81 -15.80 23.87
C LEU A 129 -4.35 -15.50 24.23
N SER A 130 -3.98 -15.54 25.51
CA SER A 130 -2.58 -15.61 25.91
C SER A 130 -1.96 -16.87 25.29
N LEU A 131 -0.82 -16.68 24.60
CA LEU A 131 -0.01 -17.75 24.03
C LEU A 131 1.03 -18.17 25.06
#